data_AF-A0A7R8WSM3-F1
#
_entry.id   AF-A0A7R8WSM3-F1
#
_cell.length_a   1.000
_cell.length_b   1.000
_cell.length_c   1.000
_cell.angle_alpha   90.00
_cell.angle_beta   90.00
_cell.angle_gamma   90.00
#
_symmetry.space_group_name_H-M   'P 1'
#
loop_
_entity.id
_entity.type
_entity.pdbx_description
1 polymer ?
#
loop_
_entity_poly.entity_id
_entity_poly.type
_entity_poly.pdbx_seq_one_letter_code
_entity_poly.pdbx_strand_id
1 'polypeptide(L)'
;MSHRFLLRSSDVLWESRKDLKRFRAIKPETTTALERAYQRYITVAKMDPNAAVPIQAVADLKVDLSTLTQLEPERLKLRRSVRRGIWAHLSSSPHQIRFHLKINTVQIDSQLPHAIYPIAFAPVPPPKSVMAEGPRPFVEMSLVMHRGLNNTFRHFQYVRILVQECHLKIDRYLFDALLPFLTPFKSGYSFESDMEMASSNLHETALLSSARSERMFFTILHLSPLKV
;
A
#
# COMPACT_ATOMS: atom_id res chain seq x y z
N MET A 1 22.34 -3.04 15.22
CA MET A 1 21.18 -3.88 14.87
C MET A 1 20.78 -3.55 13.44
N SER A 2 20.68 -4.54 12.55
CA SER A 2 20.24 -4.31 11.18
C SER A 2 18.88 -4.99 11.01
N HIS A 3 17.86 -4.23 10.62
CA HIS A 3 16.53 -4.75 10.29
C HIS A 3 16.37 -4.70 8.78
N ARG A 4 15.83 -5.77 8.17
CA ARG A 4 15.56 -5.75 6.73
C ARG A 4 14.13 -5.28 6.51
N PHE A 5 13.99 -4.19 5.77
CA PHE A 5 12.70 -3.72 5.28
C PHE A 5 12.48 -4.29 3.88
N LEU A 6 11.41 -5.06 3.71
CA LEU A 6 11.03 -5.61 2.41
C LEU A 6 9.78 -4.91 1.89
N LEU A 7 9.93 -4.30 0.71
CA LEU A 7 8.83 -3.80 -0.11
C LEU A 7 8.70 -4.74 -1.31
N ARG A 8 7.68 -5.60 -1.32
CA ARG A 8 7.47 -6.55 -2.42
C ARG A 8 6.36 -6.05 -3.34
N SER A 9 6.47 -6.35 -4.64
CA SER A 9 5.35 -6.20 -5.56
C SER A 9 4.15 -7.02 -5.09
N SER A 10 2.94 -6.61 -5.48
CA SER A 10 1.75 -7.40 -5.19
C SER A 10 1.83 -8.78 -5.83
N ASP A 11 1.00 -9.69 -5.33
CA ASP A 11 0.69 -10.92 -6.04
C ASP A 11 0.19 -10.61 -7.46
N VAL A 12 0.40 -11.57 -8.37
CA VAL A 12 -0.03 -11.45 -9.76
C VAL A 12 -1.55 -11.56 -9.81
N LEU A 13 -2.19 -10.54 -10.37
CA LEU A 13 -3.62 -10.54 -10.59
C LEU A 13 -3.91 -10.96 -12.04
N TRP A 14 -4.64 -12.06 -12.17
CA TRP A 14 -5.21 -12.48 -13.44
C TRP A 14 -6.69 -12.12 -13.50
N GLU A 15 -7.08 -11.46 -14.58
CA GLU A 15 -8.46 -11.05 -14.82
C GLU A 15 -8.94 -11.57 -16.17
N SER A 16 -10.23 -11.88 -16.26
CA SER A 16 -10.89 -12.23 -17.52
C SER A 16 -12.02 -11.25 -17.83
N ARG A 17 -12.30 -11.06 -19.12
CA ARG A 17 -13.49 -10.34 -19.58
C ARG A 17 -14.16 -11.08 -20.74
N LYS A 18 -15.49 -10.97 -20.76
CA LYS A 18 -16.33 -11.31 -21.91
C LYS A 18 -16.57 -10.02 -22.71
N ASP A 19 -16.01 -9.96 -23.92
CA ASP A 19 -16.13 -8.83 -24.85
C ASP A 19 -15.82 -7.45 -24.24
N LEU A 20 -16.76 -6.50 -24.36
CA LEU A 20 -16.66 -5.11 -23.89
C LEU A 20 -16.97 -4.94 -22.39
N LYS A 21 -17.20 -6.04 -21.65
CA LYS A 21 -17.48 -5.97 -20.22
C LYS A 21 -16.20 -5.67 -19.41
N ARG A 22 -16.41 -5.24 -18.16
CA ARG A 22 -15.33 -5.00 -17.18
C ARG A 22 -14.58 -6.29 -16.88
N PHE A 23 -13.25 -6.19 -16.77
CA PHE A 23 -12.38 -7.26 -16.28
C PHE A 23 -12.76 -7.67 -14.85
N ARG A 24 -12.83 -8.98 -14.60
CA ARG A 24 -13.10 -9.57 -13.28
C ARG A 24 -11.94 -10.47 -12.89
N ALA A 25 -11.56 -10.45 -11.60
CA ALA A 25 -10.54 -11.32 -11.07
C ALA A 25 -10.92 -12.80 -11.26
N ILE A 26 -9.94 -13.61 -11.65
CA ILE A 26 -10.09 -15.07 -11.75
C ILE A 26 -9.91 -15.67 -10.34
N LYS A 27 -10.48 -16.86 -10.12
CA LYS A 27 -10.30 -17.60 -8.86
C LYS A 27 -8.81 -17.77 -8.54
N PRO A 28 -8.40 -17.70 -7.25
CA PRO A 28 -6.99 -17.73 -6.85
C PRO A 28 -6.27 -19.05 -7.20
N GLU A 29 -6.99 -20.17 -7.16
CA GLU A 29 -6.45 -21.49 -7.52
C GLU A 29 -6.04 -21.55 -9.01
N THR A 30 -6.96 -21.15 -9.88
CA THR A 30 -6.73 -21.05 -11.34
C THR A 30 -5.66 -20.00 -11.66
N THR A 31 -5.65 -18.87 -10.95
CA THR A 31 -4.65 -17.80 -11.09
C THR A 31 -3.23 -18.34 -10.88
N THR A 32 -3.03 -19.18 -9.86
CA THR A 32 -1.72 -19.78 -9.57
C THR A 32 -1.27 -20.75 -10.67
N ALA A 33 -2.18 -21.61 -11.14
CA ALA A 33 -1.89 -22.53 -12.25
C ALA A 33 -1.56 -21.78 -13.55
N LEU A 34 -2.30 -20.71 -13.84
CA LEU A 34 -2.15 -19.90 -15.04
C LEU A 34 -0.87 -19.06 -15.00
N GLU A 35 -0.49 -18.51 -13.86
CA GLU A 35 0.80 -17.84 -13.70
C GLU A 35 1.96 -18.82 -13.90
N ARG A 36 1.89 -20.03 -13.34
CA ARG A 36 2.94 -21.06 -13.56
C ARG A 36 3.07 -21.45 -15.04
N ALA A 37 1.95 -21.65 -15.73
CA ALA A 37 1.94 -21.97 -17.15
C ALA A 37 2.51 -20.83 -18.00
N TYR A 38 2.09 -19.59 -17.71
CA TYR A 38 2.59 -18.39 -18.37
C TYR A 38 4.10 -18.21 -18.15
N GLN A 39 4.59 -18.38 -16.92
CA GLN A 39 6.02 -18.29 -16.60
C GLN A 39 6.87 -19.35 -17.33
N ARG A 40 6.36 -20.57 -17.47
CA ARG A 40 7.02 -21.60 -18.30
C ARG A 40 7.04 -21.19 -19.76
N TYR A 41 5.92 -20.75 -20.30
CA TYR A 41 5.80 -20.31 -21.69
C TYR A 41 6.78 -19.16 -22.01
N ILE A 42 6.82 -18.10 -21.20
CA ILE A 42 7.74 -16.98 -21.44
C ILE A 42 9.21 -17.38 -21.28
N THR A 43 9.53 -18.33 -20.40
CA THR A 43 10.90 -18.83 -20.23
C THR A 43 11.34 -19.60 -21.47
N VAL A 44 10.50 -20.50 -21.97
CA VAL A 44 10.77 -21.27 -23.20
C VAL A 44 10.81 -20.33 -24.40
N ALA A 45 9.84 -19.43 -24.56
CA ALA A 45 9.80 -18.48 -25.67
C ALA A 45 11.02 -17.53 -25.73
N LYS A 46 11.63 -17.23 -24.58
CA LYS A 46 12.89 -16.47 -24.51
C LYS A 46 14.11 -17.30 -24.91
N MET A 47 14.09 -18.61 -24.70
CA MET A 47 15.19 -19.51 -25.03
C MET A 47 15.10 -19.99 -26.49
N ASP A 48 13.93 -20.43 -26.91
CA ASP A 48 13.62 -20.88 -28.27
C ASP A 48 12.15 -20.54 -28.63
N PRO A 49 11.93 -19.56 -29.51
CA PRO A 49 10.59 -19.18 -29.96
C PRO A 49 9.81 -20.30 -30.64
N ASN A 50 10.48 -21.27 -31.29
CA ASN A 50 9.82 -22.35 -32.02
C ASN A 50 9.40 -23.52 -31.12
N ALA A 51 10.06 -23.68 -29.96
CA ALA A 51 9.71 -24.70 -28.97
C ALA A 51 8.55 -24.26 -28.04
N ALA A 52 8.16 -22.98 -28.08
CA ALA A 52 7.15 -22.44 -27.18
C ALA A 52 5.75 -22.83 -27.62
N VAL A 53 5.08 -23.70 -26.85
CA VAL A 53 3.69 -24.10 -27.09
C VAL A 53 2.73 -23.01 -26.56
N PRO A 54 2.04 -22.25 -27.43
CA PRO A 54 1.23 -21.11 -27.00
C PRO A 54 -0.11 -21.55 -26.38
N ILE A 55 -0.71 -22.64 -26.87
CA ILE A 55 -2.00 -23.15 -26.38
C ILE A 55 -1.75 -24.25 -25.37
N GLN A 56 -2.21 -24.06 -24.13
CA GLN A 56 -2.05 -25.02 -23.04
C GLN A 56 -3.36 -25.24 -22.30
N ALA A 57 -3.58 -26.47 -21.84
CA ALA A 57 -4.61 -26.78 -20.85
C ALA A 57 -4.07 -26.39 -19.46
N VAL A 58 -4.79 -25.53 -18.75
CA VAL A 58 -4.45 -25.02 -17.43
C VAL A 58 -5.66 -25.18 -16.53
N ALA A 59 -5.58 -26.11 -15.58
CA ALA A 59 -6.75 -26.56 -14.81
C ALA A 59 -7.88 -26.97 -15.78
N ASP A 60 -9.08 -26.42 -15.62
CA ASP A 60 -10.25 -26.71 -16.46
C ASP A 60 -10.37 -25.78 -17.69
N LEU A 61 -9.32 -25.02 -18.01
CA LEU A 61 -9.32 -24.02 -19.07
C LEU A 61 -8.35 -24.38 -20.19
N LYS A 62 -8.74 -24.09 -21.43
CA LYS A 62 -7.83 -24.10 -22.59
C LYS A 62 -7.45 -22.66 -22.92
N VAL A 63 -6.17 -22.32 -22.81
CA VAL A 63 -5.70 -20.93 -22.89
C VAL A 63 -4.61 -20.79 -23.94
N ASP A 64 -4.72 -19.76 -24.77
CA ASP A 64 -3.63 -19.25 -25.59
C ASP A 64 -2.85 -18.18 -24.81
N LEU A 65 -1.63 -18.53 -24.39
CA LEU A 65 -0.72 -17.70 -23.61
C LEU A 65 -0.02 -16.63 -24.45
N SER A 66 0.00 -16.77 -25.78
CA SER A 66 0.61 -15.79 -26.68
C SER A 66 -0.29 -14.57 -26.86
N THR A 67 -1.59 -14.80 -27.07
CA THR A 67 -2.59 -13.73 -27.22
C THR A 67 -3.29 -13.36 -25.91
N LEU A 68 -2.98 -14.08 -24.82
CA LEU A 68 -3.66 -13.98 -23.52
C LEU A 68 -5.19 -14.12 -23.69
N THR A 69 -5.61 -15.23 -24.30
CA THR A 69 -7.03 -15.51 -24.56
C THR A 69 -7.39 -16.91 -24.06
N GLN A 70 -8.42 -17.01 -23.21
CA GLN A 70 -9.06 -18.28 -22.90
C GLN A 70 -9.91 -18.69 -24.10
N LEU A 71 -9.84 -19.96 -24.52
CA LEU A 71 -10.57 -20.51 -25.66
C LEU A 71 -11.80 -21.32 -25.21
N GLU A 72 -11.65 -22.17 -24.20
CA GLU A 72 -12.71 -23.03 -23.64
C GLU A 72 -12.76 -22.84 -22.10
N PRO A 73 -13.96 -22.93 -21.46
CA PRO A 73 -15.27 -23.27 -22.04
C PRO A 73 -15.93 -22.11 -22.83
N GLU A 74 -15.49 -20.88 -22.60
CA GLU A 74 -15.92 -19.70 -23.34
C GLU A 74 -14.70 -18.85 -23.72
N ARG A 75 -14.79 -18.17 -24.87
CA ARG A 75 -13.72 -17.29 -25.35
C ARG A 75 -13.68 -15.99 -24.54
N LEU A 76 -12.66 -15.84 -23.69
CA LEU A 76 -12.48 -14.67 -22.83
C LEU A 76 -11.11 -14.05 -23.05
N LYS A 77 -11.03 -12.71 -23.02
CA LYS A 77 -9.73 -12.01 -23.01
C LYS A 77 -9.18 -12.02 -21.60
N LEU A 78 -7.93 -12.46 -21.46
CA LEU A 78 -7.20 -12.47 -20.20
C LEU A 78 -6.33 -11.22 -20.08
N ARG A 79 -6.11 -10.78 -18.85
CA ARG A 79 -5.17 -9.71 -18.53
C ARG A 79 -4.38 -10.10 -17.30
N ARG A 80 -3.06 -10.06 -17.45
CA ARG A 80 -2.11 -10.20 -16.35
C ARG A 80 -1.70 -8.81 -15.86
N SER A 81 -1.93 -8.54 -14.59
CA SER A 81 -1.57 -7.28 -13.94
C SER A 81 -0.70 -7.55 -12.71
N VAL A 82 0.40 -6.80 -12.57
CA VAL A 82 1.25 -6.82 -11.38
C VAL A 82 1.37 -5.40 -10.86
N ARG A 83 1.13 -5.17 -9.57
CA ARG A 83 1.28 -3.85 -8.96
C ARG A 83 2.66 -3.77 -8.30
N ARG A 84 3.38 -2.68 -8.58
CA ARG A 84 4.69 -2.39 -7.96
C ARG A 84 4.55 -2.29 -6.45
N GLY A 85 5.60 -2.57 -5.67
CA GLY A 85 5.52 -2.54 -4.20
C GLY A 85 5.05 -1.20 -3.64
N ILE A 86 5.51 -0.10 -4.26
CA ILE A 86 5.00 1.25 -4.03
C ILE A 86 4.53 1.83 -5.36
N TRP A 87 3.38 2.48 -5.34
CA TRP A 87 2.86 3.28 -6.43
C TRP A 87 2.37 4.61 -5.85
N ALA A 88 2.81 5.71 -6.45
CA ALA A 88 2.38 7.05 -6.06
C ALA A 88 2.04 7.85 -7.30
N HIS A 89 1.00 8.67 -7.20
CA HIS A 89 0.58 9.60 -8.24
C HIS A 89 0.32 10.97 -7.62
N LEU A 90 1.00 11.98 -8.14
CA LEU A 90 0.84 13.37 -7.77
C LEU A 90 0.33 14.14 -8.99
N SER A 91 -0.77 14.87 -8.82
CA SER A 91 -1.36 15.75 -9.82
C SER A 91 -1.56 17.12 -9.18
N SER A 92 -0.93 18.14 -9.75
CA SER A 92 -1.11 19.52 -9.32
C SER A 92 -1.86 20.30 -10.40
N SER A 93 -2.89 21.02 -10.01
CA SER A 93 -3.56 22.04 -10.81
C SER A 93 -3.46 23.40 -10.10
N PRO A 94 -3.85 24.50 -10.77
CA PRO A 94 -3.86 25.83 -10.15
C PRO A 94 -4.70 25.90 -8.87
N HIS A 95 -5.76 25.08 -8.77
CA HIS A 95 -6.73 25.14 -7.67
C HIS A 95 -6.65 23.94 -6.71
N GLN A 96 -5.97 22.85 -7.07
CA GLN A 96 -5.91 21.68 -6.20
C GLN A 96 -4.63 20.86 -6.39
N ILE A 97 -4.21 20.21 -5.31
CA ILE A 97 -3.17 19.17 -5.31
C ILE A 97 -3.85 17.86 -4.95
N ARG A 98 -3.67 16.85 -5.80
CA ARG A 98 -4.16 15.49 -5.61
C ARG A 98 -2.98 14.55 -5.47
N PHE A 99 -2.96 13.79 -4.37
CA PHE A 99 -1.95 12.79 -4.10
C PHE A 99 -2.61 11.45 -3.82
N HIS A 100 -2.11 10.40 -4.45
CA HIS A 100 -2.59 9.04 -4.23
C HIS A 100 -1.40 8.09 -4.08
N LEU A 101 -1.35 7.35 -2.98
CA LEU A 101 -0.29 6.42 -2.63
C LEU A 101 -0.88 5.04 -2.37
N LYS A 102 -0.22 4.01 -2.92
CA LYS A 102 -0.50 2.60 -2.67
C LYS A 102 0.79 1.88 -2.30
N ILE A 103 0.79 1.23 -1.16
CA ILE A 103 1.85 0.33 -0.72
C ILE A 103 1.23 -1.06 -0.68
N ASN A 104 1.74 -1.99 -1.48
CA ASN A 104 1.09 -3.29 -1.65
C ASN A 104 1.44 -4.28 -0.54
N THR A 105 2.71 -4.34 -0.12
CA THR A 105 3.14 -5.19 0.99
C THR A 105 4.28 -4.52 1.75
N VAL A 106 4.31 -4.69 3.08
CA VAL A 106 5.38 -4.23 3.96
C VAL A 106 5.70 -5.36 4.93
N GLN A 107 6.96 -5.76 5.00
CA GLN A 107 7.41 -6.78 5.95
C GLN A 107 8.72 -6.33 6.61
N ILE A 108 8.81 -6.53 7.93
CA ILE A 108 10.00 -6.27 8.73
C ILE A 108 10.47 -7.58 9.34
N ASP A 109 11.67 -7.99 8.95
CA ASP A 109 12.31 -9.22 9.43
C ASP A 109 13.37 -8.90 10.47
N SER A 110 13.44 -9.73 11.51
CA SER A 110 14.52 -9.71 12.49
C SER A 110 15.74 -10.41 11.90
N GLN A 111 16.88 -9.72 11.82
CA GLN A 111 18.14 -10.30 11.36
C GLN A 111 18.98 -10.89 12.50
N LEU A 112 18.42 -10.97 13.72
CA LEU A 112 19.16 -11.51 14.85
C LEU A 112 19.28 -13.04 14.74
N PRO A 113 20.48 -13.61 14.97
CA PRO A 113 20.62 -15.05 15.07
C PRO A 113 19.80 -15.53 16.28
N HIS A 114 18.91 -16.50 16.06
CA HIS A 114 17.99 -17.04 17.08
C HIS A 114 16.93 -16.04 17.58
N ALA A 115 16.47 -15.12 16.72
CA ALA A 115 15.32 -14.27 17.03
C ALA A 115 14.08 -15.12 17.41
N ILE A 116 13.43 -14.76 18.52
CA ILE A 116 12.17 -15.38 18.96
C ILE A 116 11.10 -15.20 17.87
N TYR A 117 11.10 -14.03 17.23
CA TYR A 117 10.23 -13.71 16.09
C TYR A 117 11.09 -13.33 14.87
N PRO A 118 11.30 -14.26 13.92
CA PRO A 118 12.01 -13.95 12.67
C PRO A 118 11.31 -12.88 11.83
N ILE A 119 9.98 -12.79 11.92
CA ILE A 119 9.16 -11.76 11.28
C ILE A 119 8.51 -10.93 12.40
N ALA A 120 8.96 -9.69 12.52
CA ALA A 120 8.46 -8.75 13.53
C ALA A 120 7.17 -8.06 13.05
N PHE A 121 7.05 -7.80 11.75
CA PHE A 121 5.88 -7.13 11.18
C PHE A 121 5.52 -7.73 9.83
N ALA A 122 4.24 -8.10 9.65
CA ALA A 122 3.72 -8.52 8.36
C ALA A 122 2.20 -8.29 8.25
N PRO A 123 1.64 -8.11 7.04
CA PRO A 123 0.20 -8.02 6.83
C PRO A 123 -0.49 -9.35 7.15
N VAL A 124 -1.69 -9.30 7.72
CA VAL A 124 -2.54 -10.48 7.89
C VAL A 124 -3.19 -10.80 6.55
N PRO A 125 -3.14 -12.07 6.08
CA PRO A 125 -3.82 -12.43 4.85
C PRO A 125 -5.34 -12.21 5.01
N PRO A 126 -5.97 -11.46 4.10
CA PRO A 126 -7.38 -11.15 4.23
C PRO A 126 -8.23 -12.42 4.03
N PRO A 127 -9.49 -12.43 4.51
CA PRO A 127 -10.40 -13.57 4.32
C PRO A 127 -10.54 -13.96 2.85
N LYS A 128 -10.79 -15.25 2.57
CA LYS A 128 -10.93 -15.80 1.21
C LYS A 128 -11.94 -15.04 0.34
N SER A 129 -13.03 -14.54 0.94
CA SER A 129 -14.04 -13.72 0.27
C SER A 129 -13.48 -12.42 -0.30
N VAL A 130 -12.59 -11.75 0.43
CA VAL A 130 -11.93 -10.51 0.00
C VAL A 130 -10.84 -10.81 -1.01
N MET A 131 -10.08 -11.90 -0.83
CA MET A 131 -9.05 -12.33 -1.77
C MET A 131 -9.60 -12.67 -3.17
N ALA A 132 -10.86 -13.12 -3.25
CA ALA A 132 -11.51 -13.43 -4.53
C ALA A 132 -11.65 -12.21 -5.45
N GLU A 133 -11.64 -10.98 -4.91
CA GLU A 133 -11.68 -9.74 -5.71
C GLU A 133 -10.29 -9.29 -6.19
N GLY A 134 -9.23 -10.01 -5.80
CA GLY A 134 -7.84 -9.72 -6.12
C GLY A 134 -7.05 -9.08 -4.98
N PRO A 135 -5.73 -8.92 -5.15
CA PRO A 135 -4.85 -8.40 -4.10
C PRO A 135 -5.16 -6.93 -3.81
N ARG A 136 -5.42 -6.63 -2.54
CA ARG A 136 -5.64 -5.27 -2.04
C ARG A 136 -4.32 -4.69 -1.50
N PRO A 137 -4.07 -3.39 -1.69
CA PRO A 137 -2.89 -2.76 -1.13
C PRO A 137 -2.92 -2.80 0.40
N PHE A 138 -1.76 -2.99 1.03
CA PHE A 138 -1.58 -2.90 2.48
C PHE A 138 -1.92 -1.49 3.01
N VAL A 139 -1.40 -0.45 2.36
CA VAL A 139 -1.75 0.95 2.65
C VAL A 139 -2.23 1.63 1.37
N GLU A 140 -3.37 2.31 1.43
CA GLU A 140 -3.88 3.16 0.37
C GLU A 140 -4.25 4.53 0.93
N MET A 141 -3.53 5.57 0.51
CA MET A 141 -3.77 6.95 0.91
C MET A 141 -4.21 7.77 -0.29
N SER A 142 -5.25 8.58 -0.10
CA SER A 142 -5.77 9.53 -1.09
C SER A 142 -5.94 10.87 -0.42
N LEU A 143 -5.41 11.91 -1.04
CA LEU A 143 -5.40 13.26 -0.51
C LEU A 143 -5.75 14.25 -1.61
N VAL A 144 -6.68 15.16 -1.32
CA VAL A 144 -7.02 16.31 -2.15
C VAL A 144 -6.96 17.55 -1.28
N MET A 145 -6.08 18.46 -1.67
CA MET A 145 -5.88 19.74 -1.00
C MET A 145 -6.24 20.87 -1.96
N HIS A 146 -6.94 21.89 -1.48
CA HIS A 146 -7.21 23.09 -2.26
C HIS A 146 -6.00 24.02 -2.23
N ARG A 147 -5.62 24.55 -3.40
CA ARG A 147 -4.54 25.51 -3.57
C ARG A 147 -5.17 26.90 -3.76
N GLY A 148 -5.35 27.62 -2.65
CA GLY A 148 -5.80 29.02 -2.69
C GLY A 148 -4.62 29.97 -2.77
N LEU A 149 -4.70 30.99 -3.62
CA LEU A 149 -3.68 32.06 -3.73
C LEU A 149 -3.59 32.92 -2.46
N ASN A 150 -4.71 33.06 -1.72
CA ASN A 150 -4.83 33.93 -0.55
C ASN A 150 -5.16 33.16 0.73
N ASN A 151 -4.92 31.84 0.77
CA ASN A 151 -5.32 31.04 1.92
C ASN A 151 -4.24 31.06 2.99
N THR A 152 -4.52 31.68 4.13
CA THR A 152 -3.66 31.63 5.34
C THR A 152 -3.57 30.24 5.97
N PHE A 153 -4.44 29.31 5.56
CA PHE A 153 -4.54 27.96 6.11
C PHE A 153 -4.51 26.87 5.04
N ARG A 154 -4.06 25.66 5.39
CA ARG A 154 -4.09 24.50 4.48
C ARG A 154 -5.45 23.83 4.58
N HIS A 155 -6.17 23.79 3.47
CA HIS A 155 -7.50 23.18 3.40
C HIS A 155 -7.45 21.87 2.63
N PHE A 156 -7.66 20.76 3.34
CA PHE A 156 -7.78 19.42 2.80
C PHE A 156 -9.26 19.09 2.58
N GLN A 157 -9.67 19.05 1.31
CA GLN A 157 -11.03 18.66 0.97
C GLN A 157 -11.28 17.18 1.27
N TYR A 158 -10.26 16.34 1.08
CA TYR A 158 -10.41 14.90 1.25
C TYR A 158 -9.09 14.26 1.65
N VAL A 159 -9.07 13.59 2.80
CA VAL A 159 -7.99 12.70 3.23
C VAL A 159 -8.60 11.36 3.59
N ARG A 160 -8.21 10.33 2.85
CA ARG A 160 -8.59 8.95 3.13
C ARG A 160 -7.34 8.10 3.25
N ILE A 161 -7.18 7.44 4.38
CA ILE A 161 -6.10 6.48 4.61
C ILE A 161 -6.75 5.15 4.92
N LEU A 162 -6.36 4.13 4.15
CA LEU A 162 -6.76 2.76 4.36
C LEU A 162 -5.54 1.93 4.73
N VAL A 163 -5.64 1.18 5.82
CA VAL A 163 -4.56 0.27 6.29
C VAL A 163 -5.17 -1.10 6.51
N GLN A 164 -4.57 -2.15 5.94
CA GLN A 164 -5.00 -3.53 6.19
C GLN A 164 -4.51 -4.00 7.56
N GLU A 165 -5.17 -5.03 8.09
CA GLU A 165 -4.75 -5.68 9.32
C GLU A 165 -3.31 -6.21 9.21
N CYS A 166 -2.52 -6.06 10.29
CA CYS A 166 -1.15 -6.55 10.37
C CYS A 166 -0.87 -7.18 11.74
N HIS A 167 0.11 -8.08 11.76
CA HIS A 167 0.67 -8.60 13.01
C HIS A 167 1.95 -7.83 13.33
N LEU A 168 2.02 -7.36 14.56
CA LEU A 168 3.23 -6.79 15.16
C LEU A 168 3.66 -7.67 16.33
N LYS A 169 4.85 -8.26 16.20
CA LYS A 169 5.50 -9.07 17.23
C LYS A 169 6.78 -8.37 17.65
N ILE A 170 6.80 -7.94 18.90
CA ILE A 170 7.92 -7.19 19.47
C ILE A 170 8.64 -8.11 20.45
N ASP A 171 9.93 -8.32 20.22
CA ASP A 171 10.83 -8.89 21.21
C ASP A 171 11.54 -7.77 22.01
N ARG A 172 12.21 -8.15 23.10
CA ARG A 172 12.90 -7.18 23.96
C ARG A 172 13.92 -6.32 23.19
N TYR A 173 14.65 -6.93 22.26
CA TYR A 173 15.66 -6.23 21.47
C TYR A 173 15.04 -5.20 20.53
N LEU A 174 13.93 -5.51 19.86
CA LEU A 174 13.21 -4.57 19.02
C LEU A 174 12.57 -3.45 19.86
N PHE A 175 12.03 -3.77 21.03
CA PHE A 175 11.49 -2.77 21.95
C PHE A 175 12.57 -1.77 22.37
N ASP A 176 13.71 -2.27 22.85
CA ASP A 176 14.84 -1.43 23.27
C ASP A 176 15.39 -0.59 22.11
N ALA A 177 15.37 -1.12 20.88
CA ALA A 177 15.78 -0.39 19.67
C ALA A 177 14.76 0.67 19.22
N LEU A 178 13.46 0.46 19.47
CA LEU A 178 12.39 1.40 19.14
C LEU A 178 12.25 2.51 20.18
N LEU A 179 12.64 2.25 21.43
CA LEU A 179 12.50 3.19 22.54
C LEU A 179 13.08 4.59 22.22
N PRO A 180 14.28 4.75 21.62
CA PRO A 180 14.83 6.06 21.26
C PRO A 180 14.02 6.81 20.18
N PHE A 181 13.26 6.09 19.34
CA PHE A 181 12.39 6.70 18.33
C PHE A 181 11.03 7.10 18.90
N LEU A 182 10.59 6.41 19.96
CA LEU A 182 9.33 6.67 20.66
C LEU A 182 9.48 7.71 21.76
N THR A 183 10.68 7.85 22.33
CA THR A 183 11.00 9.05 23.10
C THR A 183 10.84 10.22 22.15
N PRO A 184 9.95 11.18 22.45
CA PRO A 184 9.84 12.36 21.61
C PRO A 184 11.26 12.89 21.46
N PHE A 185 11.66 13.21 20.22
CA PHE A 185 12.76 14.15 20.06
C PHE A 185 12.48 15.25 21.06
N LYS A 186 13.46 15.58 21.91
CA LYS A 186 13.41 16.84 22.65
C LYS A 186 13.34 17.93 21.59
N SER A 187 12.15 18.16 21.03
CA SER A 187 11.77 19.39 20.41
C SER A 187 12.14 20.43 21.44
N GLY A 188 12.76 21.52 21.02
CA GLY A 188 13.34 22.52 21.92
C GLY A 188 12.36 23.21 22.88
N TYR A 189 11.18 22.64 23.10
CA TYR A 189 10.32 22.89 24.25
C TYR A 189 10.96 22.22 25.47
N SER A 190 11.87 22.94 26.11
CA SER A 190 12.24 22.62 27.49
C SER A 190 11.02 22.86 28.38
N PHE A 191 10.91 22.12 29.47
CA PHE A 191 9.95 22.41 30.53
C PHE A 191 10.03 23.88 30.99
N GLU A 192 11.23 24.48 30.93
CA GLU A 192 11.43 25.92 31.15
C GLU A 192 10.70 26.80 30.14
N SER A 193 10.74 26.46 28.84
CA SER A 193 9.98 27.20 27.81
C SER A 193 8.47 27.11 28.01
N ASP A 194 7.96 25.96 28.48
CA ASP A 194 6.53 25.81 28.80
C ASP A 194 6.17 26.56 30.08
N MET A 195 7.07 26.61 31.06
CA MET A 195 6.89 27.36 32.30
C MET A 195 6.95 28.88 32.08
N GLU A 196 7.86 29.34 31.21
CA GLU A 196 7.92 30.73 30.74
C GLU A 196 6.66 31.10 29.98
N MET A 197 6.18 30.23 29.08
CA MET A 197 4.93 30.43 28.34
C MET A 197 3.72 30.48 29.30
N ALA A 198 3.65 29.60 30.29
CA ALA A 198 2.61 29.60 31.31
C ALA A 198 2.67 30.83 32.24
N SER A 199 3.85 31.42 32.42
CA SER A 199 4.05 32.64 33.20
C SER A 199 3.80 33.94 32.42
N SER A 200 3.80 33.87 31.08
CA SER A 200 3.57 35.02 30.21
C SER A 200 2.09 35.42 30.15
N ASN A 201 1.81 36.65 29.75
CA ASN A 201 0.46 37.19 29.74
C ASN A 201 -0.43 36.41 28.75
N LEU A 202 -1.63 36.00 29.20
CA LEU A 202 -2.57 35.15 28.45
C LEU A 202 -2.81 35.67 27.02
N HIS A 203 -2.83 36.99 26.86
CA HIS A 203 -3.01 37.68 25.57
C HIS A 203 -1.83 37.45 24.60
N GLU A 204 -0.59 37.48 25.08
CA GLU A 204 0.62 37.27 24.26
C GLU A 204 0.75 35.80 23.84
N THR A 205 0.45 34.87 24.76
CA THR A 205 0.36 33.44 24.44
C THR A 205 -0.73 33.13 23.42
N ALA A 206 -1.90 33.77 23.52
CA ALA A 206 -2.97 33.57 22.57
C ALA A 206 -2.57 34.05 21.16
N LEU A 207 -1.85 35.17 21.05
CA LEU A 207 -1.32 35.70 19.79
C LEU A 207 -0.21 34.82 19.20
N LEU A 208 0.74 34.35 20.02
CA LEU A 208 1.83 33.48 19.57
C LEU A 208 1.32 32.09 19.15
N SER A 209 0.38 31.51 19.89
CA SER A 209 -0.21 30.21 19.57
C SER A 209 -1.06 30.27 18.30
N SER A 210 -1.81 31.37 18.10
CA SER A 210 -2.57 31.60 16.87
C SER A 210 -1.70 31.93 15.64
N ALA A 211 -0.49 32.47 15.83
CA ALA A 211 0.49 32.70 14.77
C ALA A 211 1.34 31.46 14.42
N ARG A 212 1.56 30.53 15.37
CA ARG A 212 2.47 29.38 15.21
C ARG A 212 1.78 28.13 14.64
N SER A 213 0.47 27.97 14.83
CA SER A 213 -0.25 26.85 14.22
C SER A 213 -0.61 27.20 12.76
N GLU A 214 0.06 26.60 11.77
CA GLU A 214 -0.53 26.49 10.44
C GLU A 214 -1.85 25.72 10.61
N ARG A 215 -2.98 26.43 10.65
CA ARG A 215 -4.28 25.80 10.85
C ARG A 215 -4.54 24.88 9.65
N MET A 216 -4.75 23.59 9.92
CA MET A 216 -5.12 22.61 8.91
C MET A 216 -6.60 22.31 9.05
N PHE A 217 -7.36 22.54 7.98
CA PHE A 217 -8.78 22.23 7.93
C PHE A 217 -8.99 20.99 7.09
N PHE A 218 -9.78 20.03 7.61
CA PHE A 218 -10.14 18.81 6.91
C PHE A 218 -11.65 18.78 6.73
N THR A 219 -12.14 18.79 5.50
CA THR A 219 -13.58 18.59 5.24
C THR A 219 -13.96 17.14 5.49
N ILE A 220 -13.15 16.21 4.97
CA ILE A 220 -13.33 14.77 5.16
C ILE A 220 -11.99 14.16 5.56
N LEU A 221 -11.95 13.59 6.75
CA LEU A 221 -10.85 12.76 7.23
C LEU A 221 -11.40 11.36 7.52
N HIS A 222 -10.98 10.37 6.74
CA HIS A 222 -11.42 8.99 6.88
C HIS A 222 -10.23 8.04 7.04
N LEU A 223 -10.15 7.39 8.20
CA LEU A 223 -9.13 6.40 8.53
C LEU A 223 -9.82 5.04 8.72
N SER A 224 -9.39 3.99 8.01
CA SER A 224 -10.04 2.68 8.13
C SER A 224 -9.16 1.52 7.66
N PRO A 225 -9.21 0.35 8.30
CA PRO A 225 -9.24 0.11 9.74
C PRO A 225 -7.88 0.31 10.41
N LEU A 226 -7.92 0.80 11.65
CA LEU A 226 -6.95 0.55 12.72
C LEU A 226 -7.75 -0.21 13.78
N LYS A 227 -7.72 -1.54 13.74
CA LYS A 227 -8.27 -2.35 14.84
C LYS A 227 -7.08 -2.68 15.75
N VAL A 228 -7.10 -2.13 16.96
CA VAL A 228 -6.15 -2.47 18.03
C VAL A 228 -6.56 -3.81 18.63
#